data_AF-A0A2E4HLM9-F1
#
_entry.id   AF-A0A2E4HLM9-F1
#
_cell.length_a   1.000
_cell.length_b   1.000
_cell.length_c   1.000
_cell.angle_alpha   90.00
_cell.angle_beta   90.00
_cell.angle_gamma   90.00
#
_symmetry.space_group_name_H-M   'P 1'
#
loop_
_entity.id
_entity.type
_entity.pdbx_description
1 polymer ?
#
loop_
_entity_poly.entity_id
_entity_poly.type
_entity_poly.pdbx_seq_one_letter_code
_entity_poly.pdbx_strand_id
1 'polypeptide(L)' 'MSKYLYILFLLLMSSCAKYQVVQEVKINMYHMHNPKKGAEVILTKEVLEVGKWYRLKSIKQVDINK' A
#
# COMPACT_ATOMS: atom_id res chain seq x y z
N MET A 1 5.68 15.74 -31.22
CA MET A 1 5.83 15.37 -29.80
C MET A 1 7.09 14.54 -29.64
N SER A 2 8.05 15.03 -28.86
CA SER A 2 9.40 14.45 -28.79
C SER A 2 9.40 13.08 -28.11
N LYS A 3 10.21 12.12 -28.60
CA LYS A 3 10.30 10.73 -28.12
C LYS A 3 10.59 10.65 -26.60
N TYR A 4 11.26 11.66 -26.05
CA TYR A 4 11.57 11.80 -24.63
C TYR A 4 10.33 12.00 -23.74
N LEU A 5 9.23 12.54 -24.28
CA LEU A 5 7.99 12.76 -23.54
C LEU A 5 7.32 11.43 -23.15
N TYR A 6 7.40 10.41 -24.02
CA TYR A 6 6.86 9.08 -23.75
C TYR A 6 7.65 8.35 -22.66
N ILE A 7 8.99 8.50 -22.65
CA ILE A 7 9.86 7.91 -21.63
C ILE A 7 9.60 8.55 -20.26
N LEU A 8 9.41 9.88 -20.23
CA LEU A 8 9.06 10.61 -19.01
C LEU A 8 7.69 10.15 -18.45
N PHE A 9 6.71 9.96 -19.32
CA PHE A 9 5.39 9.45 -18.94
C PHE A 9 5.44 8.02 -18.41
N LEU A 10 6.26 7.15 -19.00
CA LEU A 10 6.49 5.77 -18.53
C LEU A 10 7.14 5.72 -17.14
N LEU A 11 8.09 6.61 -16.85
CA LEU A 11 8.76 6.66 -15.55
C LEU A 11 7.82 7.06 -14.41
N LEU A 12 6.87 7.97 -14.66
CA LEU A 12 5.91 8.43 -13.65
C LEU A 12 4.94 7.34 -13.17
N MET A 13 4.68 6.31 -13.98
CA MET A 13 3.73 5.23 -13.66
C MET A 13 4.33 4.12 -12.78
N SER A 14 5.64 4.15 -12.51
CA SER A 14 6.35 3.06 -11.82
C SER A 14 6.30 3.12 -10.28
N SER A 15 5.79 4.21 -9.69
CA SER A 15 5.68 4.36 -8.24
C SER A 15 4.43 3.67 -7.66
N CYS A 16 4.37 2.34 -7.74
CA CYS A 16 3.38 1.53 -7.02
C CYS A 16 4.00 0.88 -5.78
N ALA A 17 3.88 1.52 -4.62
CA ALA A 17 4.27 0.90 -3.36
C ALA A 17 3.23 -0.18 -2.97
N LYS A 18 3.68 -1.43 -2.87
CA LYS A 18 2.90 -2.57 -2.37
C LYS A 18 3.44 -2.98 -1.00
N TYR A 19 2.56 -3.36 -0.08
CA TYR A 19 2.92 -3.82 1.25
C TYR A 19 2.36 -5.21 1.44
N GLN A 20 3.11 -6.09 2.10
CA GLN A 20 2.66 -7.42 2.49
C GLN A 20 1.98 -7.35 3.86
N VAL A 21 0.85 -8.02 4.03
CA VAL A 21 0.25 -8.21 5.36
C VAL A 21 1.09 -9.24 6.11
N VAL A 22 1.67 -8.84 7.23
CA VAL A 22 2.51 -9.72 8.06
C VAL A 22 1.69 -10.39 9.16
N GLN A 23 0.83 -9.62 9.82
CA GLN A 23 -0.06 -10.12 10.87
C GLN A 23 -1.27 -9.21 11.05
N GLU A 24 -2.36 -9.78 11.55
CA GLU A 24 -3.45 -9.03 12.17
C GLU A 24 -3.08 -8.78 13.65
N VAL A 25 -2.92 -7.51 14.02
CA VAL A 25 -2.51 -7.10 15.37
C VAL A 25 -3.69 -7.10 16.33
N LYS A 26 -4.84 -6.62 15.84
CA LYS A 26 -6.16 -6.59 16.48
C LYS A 26 -7.21 -6.66 15.38
N ILE A 27 -8.47 -6.90 15.74
CA ILE A 27 -9.60 -6.89 14.79
C ILE A 27 -9.51 -5.64 13.92
N ASN A 28 -9.47 -5.81 12.60
CA ASN A 28 -9.42 -4.74 11.59
C ASN A 28 -8.11 -3.91 11.61
N MET A 29 -7.08 -4.36 12.32
CA MET A 29 -5.79 -3.68 12.44
C MET A 29 -4.67 -4.60 11.95
N TYR A 30 -4.01 -4.21 10.87
CA TYR A 30 -3.01 -5.04 10.19
C TYR A 30 -1.63 -4.41 10.23
N HIS A 31 -0.63 -5.22 10.57
CA HIS A 31 0.77 -4.88 10.39
C HIS A 31 1.19 -5.26 8.97
N MET A 32 1.67 -4.27 8.25
CA MET A 32 2.06 -4.33 6.86
C MET A 32 3.54 -4.03 6.69
N HIS A 33 4.22 -4.72 5.78
CA HIS A 33 5.64 -4.52 5.52
C HIS A 33 5.91 -4.25 4.04
N ASN A 34 6.76 -3.27 3.76
CA ASN A 34 7.30 -2.98 2.44
C ASN A 34 8.84 -2.98 2.52
N PRO A 35 9.55 -3.76 1.68
CA PRO A 35 11.02 -3.85 1.73
C PRO A 35 11.77 -2.52 1.54
N LYS A 36 11.15 -1.54 0.87
CA LYS A 36 11.74 -0.21 0.58
C LYS A 36 11.30 0.87 1.55
N LYS A 37 10.12 0.73 2.17
CA LYS A 37 9.49 1.76 3.00
C LYS A 37 9.39 1.40 4.49
N GLY A 38 9.64 0.14 4.84
CA GLY A 38 9.55 -0.36 6.21
C GLY A 38 8.16 -0.88 6.55
N ALA A 39 7.85 -0.89 7.85
CA ALA A 39 6.60 -1.37 8.39
C ALA A 39 5.58 -0.25 8.59
N GLU A 40 4.31 -0.55 8.38
CA GLU A 40 3.17 0.33 8.65
C GLU A 40 2.05 -0.45 9.34
N VAL A 41 1.30 0.19 10.23
CA VAL A 41 0.09 -0.38 10.82
C VAL A 41 -1.10 0.37 10.26
N ILE A 42 -2.06 -0.38 9.72
CA ILE A 42 -3.28 0.19 9.15
C ILE A 42 -4.51 -0.31 9.88
N LEU A 43 -5.50 0.57 10.00
CA LEU A 43 -6.83 0.23 10.47
C LEU A 43 -7.78 0.26 9.27
N THR A 44 -8.44 -0.85 8.95
CA THR A 44 -9.39 -0.92 7.83
C THR A 44 -10.53 -1.87 8.15
N LYS A 45 -11.73 -1.55 7.69
CA LYS A 45 -12.90 -2.45 7.81
C LYS A 45 -12.86 -3.60 6.78
N GLU A 46 -11.91 -3.54 5.84
CA GLU A 46 -11.71 -4.59 4.84
C GLU A 46 -10.94 -5.76 5.46
N VAL A 47 -11.38 -6.99 5.19
CA VAL A 47 -10.64 -8.18 5.63
C VAL A 47 -9.43 -8.33 4.72
N LEU A 48 -8.22 -8.20 5.28
CA LEU A 48 -6.97 -8.40 4.57
C LEU A 48 -6.39 -9.78 4.89
N GLU A 49 -5.91 -10.48 3.86
CA GLU A 49 -5.30 -11.79 4.02
C GLU A 49 -3.82 -11.67 4.40
N VAL A 50 -3.43 -12.36 5.46
CA VAL A 50 -2.02 -12.48 5.87
C VAL A 50 -1.19 -13.13 4.75
N GLY A 51 -0.02 -12.58 4.48
CA GLY A 51 0.89 -13.02 3.41
C GLY A 51 0.61 -12.41 2.04
N LYS A 52 -0.56 -11.80 1.81
CA LYS A 52 -0.90 -11.12 0.56
C LYS A 52 -0.34 -9.70 0.49
N TRP A 53 -0.20 -9.22 -0.74
CA TRP A 53 0.31 -7.89 -1.04
C TRP A 53 -0.80 -6.95 -1.49
N TYR A 54 -0.90 -5.79 -0.85
CA TYR A 54 -1.88 -4.76 -1.16
C TYR A 54 -1.21 -3.42 -1.41
N ARG A 55 -1.90 -2.53 -2.12
CA ARG A 55 -1.48 -1.13 -2.25
C ARG A 55 -2.18 -0.34 -1.15
N LEU A 56 -1.46 0.45 -0.36
CA LEU A 56 -2.09 1.26 0.68
C LEU A 56 -3.18 2.19 0.12
N LYS A 57 -2.95 2.77 -1.07
CA LYS A 57 -3.93 3.63 -1.75
C LYS A 57 -5.23 2.92 -2.16
N SER A 58 -5.24 1.58 -2.23
CA SER A 58 -6.45 0.83 -2.58
C SER A 58 -7.21 0.33 -1.35
N ILE A 59 -6.66 0.49 -0.14
CA ILE A 59 -7.30 0.06 1.10
C ILE A 59 -8.04 1.25 1.68
N LYS A 60 -9.33 1.08 2.04
CA LYS A 60 -10.08 2.10 2.77
C LYS A 60 -9.63 2.14 4.22
N GLN A 61 -8.72 3.06 4.54
CA GLN A 61 -8.25 3.28 5.90
C GLN A 61 -9.32 3.99 6.73
N VAL A 62 -9.46 3.59 7.99
CA VAL A 62 -10.29 4.27 8.97
C VAL A 62 -9.45 5.37 9.61
N ASP A 63 -9.90 6.62 9.50
CA ASP A 63 -9.28 7.74 10.20
C ASP A 63 -9.59 7.62 11.70
N ILE A 64 -8.55 7.63 12.53
CA ILE A 64 -8.67 7.45 13.98
C ILE A 64 -8.87 8.82 14.67
N ASN A 65 -8.69 9.93 13.93
CA ASN A 65 -8.73 11.30 14.47
C ASN A 65 -10.04 12.07 14.14
N LYS A 66 -11.09 11.39 13.66
CA LYS A 66 -12.37 11.99 13.28
C LYS A 66 -13.54 11.45 14.08
#